data_AF-A0A519Z616-F1
#
_entry.id   AF-A0A519Z616-F1
#
_cell.length_a   1.000
_cell.length_b   1.000
_cell.length_c   1.000
_cell.angle_alpha   90.00
_cell.angle_beta   90.00
_cell.angle_gamma   90.00
#
_symmetry.space_group_name_H-M   'P 1'
#
loop_
_entity.id
_entity.type
_entity.pdbx_description
1 polymer ?
#
loop_
_entity_poly.entity_id
_entity_poly.type
_entity_poly.pdbx_seq_one_letter_code
_entity_poly.pdbx_strand_id
1 'polypeptide(L)' 'MTHAERSHTKRRLAERYGLEVSSDDLFKMAKALAHGQATLIAKQSRGVDHWLLDYQGLQLRLVFDRQRRSIITALPPLP' A
#
# COMPACT_ATOMS: atom_id res chain seq x y z
N MET A 1 5.63 -8.14 -8.41
CA MET A 1 4.42 -8.58 -7.67
C MET A 1 3.69 -9.67 -8.46
N THR A 2 3.55 -10.85 -7.85
CA THR A 2 2.81 -11.99 -8.40
C THR A 2 1.29 -11.73 -8.42
N HIS A 3 0.53 -12.60 -9.09
CA HIS A 3 -0.94 -12.51 -9.08
C HIS A 3 -1.52 -12.72 -7.67
N ALA A 4 -0.94 -13.65 -6.90
CA ALA A 4 -1.37 -13.93 -5.53
C ALA A 4 -1.16 -12.73 -4.58
N GLU A 5 -0.01 -12.07 -4.66
CA GLU A 5 0.30 -10.86 -3.88
C GLU A 5 -0.65 -9.70 -4.21
N ARG A 6 -1.00 -9.52 -5.50
CA ARG A 6 -2.00 -8.54 -5.92
C ARG A 6 -3.36 -8.83 -5.30
N SER A 7 -3.85 -10.06 -5.48
CA SER A 7 -5.16 -10.47 -4.96
C SER A 7 -5.21 -10.31 -3.43
N HIS A 8 -4.15 -10.70 -2.73
CA HIS A 8 -4.02 -10.49 -1.29
C HIS A 8 -4.13 -9.02 -0.91
N THR A 9 -3.39 -8.13 -1.58
CA THR A 9 -3.40 -6.70 -1.28
C THR A 9 -4.78 -6.08 -1.50
N LYS A 10 -5.43 -6.39 -2.63
CA LYS A 10 -6.80 -5.92 -2.92
C LYS A 10 -7.78 -6.35 -1.85
N ARG A 11 -7.72 -7.63 -1.47
CA ARG A 11 -8.57 -8.18 -0.41
C ARG A 11 -8.37 -7.44 0.92
N ARG A 12 -7.12 -7.14 1.31
CA ARG A 12 -6.85 -6.40 2.54
C ARG A 12 -7.36 -4.96 2.51
N LEU A 13 -7.28 -4.29 1.35
CA LEU A 13 -7.84 -2.95 1.17
C LEU A 13 -9.37 -2.97 1.32
N ALA A 14 -10.04 -3.94 0.71
CA ALA A 14 -11.49 -4.10 0.84
C ALA A 14 -11.88 -4.42 2.30
N GLU A 15 -11.23 -5.41 2.94
CA GLU A 15 -11.54 -5.82 4.32
C GLU A 15 -11.30 -4.69 5.36
N ARG A 16 -10.24 -3.88 5.18
CA ARG A 16 -9.79 -2.92 6.23
C ARG A 16 -10.28 -1.50 6.02
N TYR A 17 -10.51 -1.12 4.77
CA TYR A 17 -10.85 0.25 4.39
C TYR A 17 -12.15 0.34 3.58
N GLY A 18 -12.80 -0.78 3.28
CA GLY A 18 -13.97 -0.81 2.38
C GLY A 18 -13.62 -0.38 0.95
N LEU A 19 -12.33 -0.43 0.58
CA LEU A 19 -11.83 0.12 -0.68
C LEU A 19 -11.62 -0.99 -1.71
N GLU A 20 -12.47 -1.04 -2.72
CA GLU A 20 -12.27 -1.88 -3.90
C GLU A 20 -11.34 -1.18 -4.89
N VAL A 21 -10.24 -1.84 -5.24
CA VAL A 21 -9.22 -1.27 -6.13
C VAL A 21 -8.94 -2.16 -7.33
N SER A 22 -8.77 -1.52 -8.48
CA SER A 22 -8.28 -2.17 -9.69
C SER A 22 -6.77 -2.45 -9.61
N SER A 23 -6.25 -3.16 -10.62
CA SER A 23 -4.80 -3.35 -10.72
C SER A 23 -4.06 -2.05 -11.06
N ASP A 24 -4.73 -1.14 -11.77
CA ASP A 24 -4.20 0.17 -12.13
C ASP A 24 -4.14 1.10 -10.89
N ASP A 25 -5.16 1.06 -10.03
CA ASP A 25 -5.15 1.80 -8.77
C ASP A 25 -3.97 1.40 -7.87
N LEU A 26 -3.73 0.09 -7.71
CA LEU A 26 -2.56 -0.41 -6.97
C LEU A 26 -1.24 0.08 -7.58
N PHE A 27 -1.16 0.14 -8.91
CA PHE A 27 0.03 0.66 -9.58
C PHE A 27 0.22 2.15 -9.31
N LYS A 28 -0.85 2.95 -9.38
CA LYS A 28 -0.82 4.39 -9.04
C LYS A 28 -0.42 4.62 -7.59
N MET A 29 -0.98 3.86 -6.64
CA MET A 29 -0.60 3.93 -5.23
C MET A 29 0.88 3.60 -5.03
N ALA A 30 1.39 2.51 -5.64
CA ALA A 30 2.79 2.14 -5.57
C ALA A 30 3.72 3.21 -6.18
N LYS A 31 3.28 3.86 -7.26
CA LYS A 31 3.99 4.98 -7.87
C LYS A 31 4.01 6.20 -6.94
N ALA A 32 2.88 6.55 -6.30
CA ALA A 32 2.82 7.64 -5.33
C ALA A 32 3.79 7.43 -4.17
N LEU A 33 3.84 6.22 -3.62
CA LEU A 33 4.80 5.80 -2.60
C LEU A 33 6.26 5.97 -3.07
N ALA A 34 6.57 5.51 -4.28
CA ALA A 34 7.93 5.58 -4.84
C ALA A 34 8.41 7.02 -5.13
N HIS A 35 7.50 7.94 -5.43
CA HIS A 35 7.82 9.34 -5.72
C HIS A 35 7.72 10.27 -4.50
N GLY A 36 7.52 9.73 -3.29
CA GLY A 36 7.46 10.53 -2.07
C GLY A 36 6.16 11.31 -1.88
N GLN A 37 5.07 10.88 -2.54
CA GLN A 37 3.72 11.43 -2.36
C GLN A 37 2.96 10.73 -1.22
N ALA A 38 3.70 10.23 -0.24
CA ALA A 38 3.20 9.49 0.92
C ALA A 38 4.11 9.79 2.12
N THR A 39 3.60 9.60 3.33
CA THR A 39 4.37 9.83 4.56
C THR A 39 4.97 8.52 5.05
N LEU A 40 6.29 8.47 5.25
CA LEU A 40 6.95 7.32 5.85
C LEU A 40 6.64 7.27 7.36
N ILE A 41 6.03 6.18 7.83
CA ILE A 41 5.68 5.98 9.24
C ILE A 41 6.84 5.30 9.98
N ALA A 42 7.33 4.19 9.42
CA ALA A 42 8.34 3.37 10.07
C ALA A 42 9.14 2.56 9.04
N LYS A 43 10.40 2.28 9.37
CA LYS A 43 11.21 1.30 8.64
C LYS A 43 11.03 -0.06 9.29
N GLN A 44 10.65 -1.09 8.54
CA GLN A 44 10.47 -2.43 9.08
C GLN A 44 11.74 -3.28 8.93
N SER A 45 12.34 -3.31 7.74
CA SER A 45 13.54 -4.11 7.44
C SER A 45 14.35 -3.51 6.29
N ARG A 46 15.41 -4.20 5.83
CA ARG A 46 16.22 -3.79 4.67
C ARG A 46 15.41 -3.88 3.37
N GLY A 47 14.60 -2.85 3.12
CA GLY A 47 13.84 -2.66 1.87
C GLY A 47 12.33 -2.60 2.03
N VAL A 48 11.80 -2.91 3.22
CA VAL A 48 10.36 -2.86 3.51
C VAL A 48 10.07 -1.79 4.55
N ASP A 49 9.13 -0.91 4.20
CA ASP A 49 8.77 0.27 4.99
C ASP A 49 7.24 0.41 5.10
N HIS A 50 6.79 1.06 6.17
CA HIS A 50 5.39 1.39 6.41
C HIS A 50 5.13 2.83 6.02
N TRP A 51 4.06 3.04 5.27
CA TRP A 51 3.71 4.34 4.70
C TRP A 51 2.26 4.68 4.95
N LEU A 52 1.98 5.97 4.96
CA LEU A 52 0.66 6.57 5.02
C LEU A 52 0.40 7.26 3.68
N LEU A 53 -0.64 6.83 2.98
CA LEU A 53 -1.04 7.39 1.69
C LEU A 53 -2.48 7.86 1.76
N ASP A 54 -2.72 9.13 1.45
CA ASP A 54 -4.06 9.65 1.26
C ASP A 54 -4.55 9.28 -0.15
N TYR A 55 -5.63 8.51 -0.23
CA TYR A 55 -6.19 8.03 -1.48
C TYR A 55 -7.72 8.01 -1.41
N GLN A 56 -8.38 8.72 -2.34
CA GLN A 56 -9.85 8.82 -2.39
C GLN A 56 -10.48 9.25 -1.05
N GLY A 57 -9.81 10.15 -0.31
CA GLY A 57 -10.27 10.63 1.00
C GLY A 57 -10.05 9.65 2.16
N LEU A 58 -9.45 8.48 1.90
CA LEU A 58 -9.05 7.52 2.92
C LEU A 58 -7.55 7.61 3.18
N GLN A 59 -7.18 7.54 4.45
CA GLN A 59 -5.79 7.48 4.86
C GLN A 59 -5.36 6.01 4.99
N LEU A 60 -4.62 5.53 3.99
CA LEU A 60 -4.22 4.14 3.88
C LEU A 60 -2.87 3.89 4.53
N ARG A 61 -2.78 2.91 5.42
CA ARG A 61 -1.50 2.40 5.92
C ARG A 61 -1.03 1.23 5.06
N LEU A 62 0.09 1.40 4.39
CA LEU A 62 0.59 0.45 3.40
C LEU A 62 1.99 -0.05 3.75
N VAL A 63 2.24 -1.32 3.52
CA VAL A 63 3.58 -1.90 3.55
C VAL A 63 4.13 -1.91 2.13
N PHE A 64 5.25 -1.24 1.92
CA PHE A 64 5.87 -1.07 0.62
C PHE A 64 7.26 -1.68 0.57
N ASP A 65 7.50 -2.49 -0.45
CA ASP A 65 8.83 -2.99 -0.80
C ASP A 65 9.49 -2.03 -1.79
N ARG A 66 10.54 -1.34 -1.35
CA ARG A 66 11.29 -0.37 -2.18
C ARG A 66 12.07 -1.02 -3.31
N GLN A 67 12.56 -2.25 -3.13
CA GLN A 67 13.33 -2.96 -4.15
C GLN A 67 12.41 -3.41 -5.28
N ARG A 68 11.26 -3.99 -4.92
CA ARG A 68 10.25 -4.45 -5.88
C ARG A 68 9.32 -3.35 -6.38
N ARG A 69 9.39 -2.16 -5.76
CA ARG A 69 8.51 -1.00 -5.99
C ARG A 69 7.03 -1.39 -5.97
N SER A 70 6.64 -2.19 -4.99
CA SER A 70 5.29 -2.75 -4.91
C SER A 70 4.76 -2.75 -3.48
N ILE A 71 3.45 -2.54 -3.37
CA ILE A 71 2.72 -2.69 -2.10
C ILE A 71 2.60 -4.19 -1.80
N ILE A 72 2.97 -4.59 -0.59
CA ILE A 72 2.89 -5.97 -0.10
C ILE A 72 1.51 -6.23 0.53
N THR A 73 1.03 -5.29 1.34
CA THR A 73 -0.25 -5.40 2.05
C THR A 73 -0.68 -4.03 2.58
N ALA A 74 -1.96 -3.90 2.96
CA ALA A 74 -2.49 -2.74 3.65
C ALA A 74 -2.68 -3.09 5.13
N LEU A 75 -2.13 -2.34 6.07
CA LEU A 75 -2.27 -2.50 7.53
C LEU A 75 -3.65 -1.97 8.00
N PRO A 76 -4.14 -2.36 9.20
CA PRO A 76 -5.36 -1.77 9.76
C PRO A 76 -5.19 -0.25 9.96
N PRO A 77 -6.26 0.56 9.89
CA PRO A 77 -6.19 1.99 10.18
C PRO A 77 -5.61 2.25 11.58
N LEU A 78 -5.12 3.48 11.81
CA LEU A 78 -4.78 3.89 13.18
C LEU A 78 -6.07 3.91 14.03
N PRO A 79 -5.99 3.53 15.32
CA PRO A 79 -7.11 3.67 16.24
C PRO A 79 -7.51 5.13 16.46
#